data_AF-B4Q687-F1
#
_entry.id   AF-B4Q687-F1
#
_cell.length_a   1.000
_cell.length_b   1.000
_cell.length_c   1.000
_cell.angle_alpha   90.00
_cell.angle_beta   90.00
_cell.angle_gamma   90.00
#
_symmetry.space_group_name_H-M   'P 1'
#
loop_
_entity.id
_entity.type
_entity.pdbx_description
1 polymer ?
#
loop_
_entity_poly.entity_id
_entity_poly.type
_entity_poly.pdbx_seq_one_letter_code
_entity_poly.pdbx_strand_id
1 'polypeptide(L)'
;MSSNALACICNVINPCRNEVSTTFVVVQWLITGFAALAQVVRPVLVLFSAGCSHGRSYEYYAESINSPKGFYGVPCSGLDELKGKNCTGGKILMGDPVPREARGIFFVKTANKPSYALGIDDVWSN
;
A
#
# COMPACT_ATOMS: atom_id res chain seq x y z
N MET A 1 19.58 -9.99 5.46
CA MET A 1 18.84 -11.14 6.03
C MET A 1 18.09 -10.66 7.27
N SER A 2 16.77 -10.54 7.17
CA SER A 2 15.77 -10.70 8.25
C SER A 2 14.50 -9.97 7.79
N SER A 3 13.63 -10.75 7.15
CA SER A 3 12.33 -10.31 6.65
C SER A 3 11.34 -10.29 7.81
N ASN A 4 11.03 -9.12 8.35
CA ASN A 4 9.87 -8.94 9.21
C ASN A 4 8.76 -8.28 8.38
N ALA A 5 8.11 -9.11 7.55
CA ALA A 5 6.85 -8.74 6.93
C ALA A 5 5.77 -8.81 8.02
N LEU A 6 5.65 -7.74 8.80
CA LEU A 6 4.46 -7.53 9.63
C LEU A 6 3.30 -7.28 8.64
N ALA A 7 2.50 -8.32 8.43
CA ALA A 7 1.21 -8.21 7.79
C ALA A 7 0.42 -7.11 8.50
N CYS A 8 0.13 -6.02 7.78
CA CYS A 8 -0.79 -5.00 8.26
C CYS A 8 -2.18 -5.63 8.40
N ILE A 9 -2.56 -5.98 9.62
CA ILE A 9 -3.92 -6.36 9.97
C ILE A 9 -4.73 -5.06 10.01
N CYS A 10 -5.30 -4.67 8.88
CA CYS A 10 -6.26 -3.58 8.83
C CYS A 10 -7.63 -4.11 9.30
N ASN A 11 -7.92 -3.95 10.59
CA ASN A 11 -9.29 -4.06 11.10
C ASN A 11 -9.98 -2.69 10.94
N VAL A 12 -11.13 -2.66 10.28
CA VAL A 12 -11.82 -1.46 9.77
C VAL A 12 -12.44 -0.57 10.86
N ILE A 13 -12.15 -0.78 12.16
CA ILE A 13 -12.79 -0.04 13.25
C ILE A 13 -11.77 0.46 14.29
N ASN A 14 -10.72 1.19 13.86
CA ASN A 14 -10.06 2.30 14.59
C ASN A 14 -8.57 2.41 14.19
N PRO A 15 -8.09 3.57 13.72
CA PRO A 15 -6.67 3.87 13.76
C PRO A 15 -6.27 4.17 15.21
N CYS A 16 -5.06 3.76 15.58
CA CYS A 16 -4.41 3.94 16.89
C CYS A 16 -4.84 3.00 18.02
N ARG A 17 -4.12 1.86 18.18
CA ARG A 17 -3.61 1.48 19.51
C ARG A 17 -2.38 0.57 19.43
N ASN A 18 -1.35 0.98 20.14
CA ASN A 18 -0.16 0.25 20.51
C ASN A 18 -0.46 -0.77 21.65
N GLU A 19 0.28 -1.89 21.60
CA GLU A 19 0.56 -2.87 22.67
C GLU A 19 -0.47 -3.99 23.00
N VAL A 20 -0.04 -5.22 22.69
CA VAL A 20 0.09 -6.42 23.58
C VAL A 20 -1.15 -7.28 23.92
N SER A 21 -1.06 -8.58 23.60
CA SER A 21 -1.03 -9.73 24.55
C SER A 21 -1.91 -10.95 24.25
N THR A 22 -1.23 -12.07 23.98
CA THR A 22 -1.35 -13.38 24.67
C THR A 22 -2.58 -14.29 24.56
N THR A 23 -3.59 -14.03 23.72
CA THR A 23 -4.66 -15.04 23.51
C THR A 23 -4.41 -15.99 22.32
N PHE A 24 -3.45 -15.68 21.45
CA PHE A 24 -3.32 -16.30 20.12
C PHE A 24 -2.70 -17.71 20.08
N VAL A 25 -2.06 -18.17 21.16
CA VAL A 25 -1.21 -19.37 21.09
C VAL A 25 -1.94 -20.66 21.50
N VAL A 26 -3.02 -20.58 22.30
CA VAL A 26 -3.63 -21.77 22.89
C VAL A 26 -4.70 -22.42 21.98
N VAL A 27 -5.38 -21.62 21.15
CA VAL A 27 -6.45 -22.13 20.24
C VAL A 27 -5.87 -22.72 18.94
N GLN A 28 -4.60 -22.43 18.63
CA GLN A 28 -3.93 -22.87 17.39
C GLN A 28 -3.61 -24.38 17.35
N TRP A 29 -3.57 -25.05 18.51
CA TRP A 29 -3.19 -26.47 18.61
C TRP A 29 -4.35 -27.48 18.48
N LEU A 30 -5.60 -27.02 18.41
CA LEU A 30 -6.76 -27.88 18.12
C LEU A 30 -7.12 -27.93 16.62
N ILE A 31 -6.61 -26.98 15.82
CA ILE A 31 -7.00 -26.78 14.41
C ILE A 31 -6.06 -27.52 13.45
N THR A 32 -4.94 -28.06 13.91
CA THR A 32 -4.08 -28.93 13.08
C THR A 32 -4.73 -30.27 12.71
N GLY A 33 -5.93 -30.58 13.25
CA GLY A 33 -6.83 -31.63 12.74
C GLY A 33 -7.64 -31.25 11.48
N PHE A 34 -7.74 -29.96 11.15
CA PHE A 34 -8.41 -29.43 9.95
C PHE A 34 -7.49 -29.36 8.73
N ALA A 35 -6.69 -30.39 8.47
CA ALA A 35 -5.90 -30.50 7.24
C ALA A 35 -6.76 -30.50 5.94
N ALA A 36 -8.09 -30.62 6.07
CA ALA A 36 -9.06 -30.46 4.97
C ALA A 36 -9.37 -29.00 4.57
N LEU A 37 -8.92 -27.99 5.33
CA LEU A 37 -9.20 -26.56 5.04
C LEU A 37 -8.23 -25.92 4.03
N ALA A 38 -7.21 -26.62 3.54
CA ALA A 38 -6.18 -26.04 2.68
C ALA A 38 -6.68 -25.55 1.29
N GLN A 39 -7.85 -26.00 0.80
CA GLN A 39 -8.43 -25.55 -0.48
C GLN A 39 -9.35 -24.30 -0.35
N VAL A 40 -9.84 -23.98 0.85
CA VAL A 40 -10.78 -22.87 1.10
C VAL A 40 -10.07 -21.61 1.63
N VAL A 41 -8.85 -21.76 2.15
CA VAL A 41 -8.08 -20.66 2.75
C VAL A 41 -7.46 -19.72 1.70
N ARG A 42 -7.28 -20.19 0.44
CA ARG A 42 -6.64 -19.41 -0.64
C ARG A 42 -7.46 -18.20 -1.15
N PRO A 43 -8.78 -18.29 -1.42
CA PRO A 43 -9.53 -17.12 -1.91
C PRO A 43 -9.79 -16.06 -0.82
N VAL A 44 -9.82 -16.44 0.46
CA VAL A 44 -10.06 -15.52 1.58
C VAL A 44 -8.85 -14.63 1.85
N LEU A 45 -7.63 -15.15 1.71
CA LEU A 45 -6.38 -14.41 1.96
C LEU A 45 -6.20 -13.18 1.04
N VAL A 46 -6.72 -13.22 -0.19
CA VAL A 46 -6.61 -12.11 -1.16
C VAL A 46 -7.51 -10.92 -0.77
N LEU A 47 -8.65 -11.17 -0.14
CA LEU A 47 -9.57 -10.11 0.30
C LEU A 47 -8.98 -9.29 1.47
N PHE A 48 -8.25 -9.93 2.38
CA PHE A 48 -7.60 -9.27 3.51
C PHE A 48 -6.42 -8.37 3.08
N SER A 49 -5.65 -8.73 2.05
CA SER A 49 -4.54 -7.91 1.55
C SER A 49 -5.02 -6.71 0.70
N ALA A 50 -6.10 -6.88 -0.06
CA ALA A 50 -6.74 -5.81 -0.82
C ALA A 50 -7.30 -4.71 0.09
N GLY A 51 -7.94 -5.08 1.21
CA GLY A 51 -8.46 -4.12 2.19
C GLY A 51 -7.36 -3.26 2.85
N CYS A 52 -6.18 -3.86 3.09
CA CYS A 52 -5.05 -3.14 3.65
C CYS A 52 -4.47 -2.09 2.70
N SER A 53 -4.32 -2.43 1.41
CA SER A 53 -3.81 -1.47 0.42
C SER A 53 -4.83 -0.38 0.10
N HIS A 54 -6.14 -0.71 0.11
CA HIS A 54 -7.20 0.27 -0.07
C HIS A 54 -7.19 1.34 1.02
N GLY A 55 -6.92 0.94 2.27
CA GLY A 55 -6.80 1.84 3.42
C GLY A 55 -5.68 2.88 3.30
N ARG A 56 -4.68 2.70 2.44
CA ARG A 56 -3.57 3.68 2.31
C ARG A 56 -3.93 4.90 1.47
N SER A 57 -5.02 4.83 0.71
CA SER A 57 -5.44 5.90 -0.21
C SER A 57 -5.69 7.23 0.50
N TYR A 58 -6.44 7.21 1.61
CA TYR A 58 -6.73 8.41 2.39
C TYR A 58 -5.49 8.95 3.09
N GLU A 59 -4.55 8.09 3.51
CA GLU A 59 -3.31 8.50 4.16
C GLU A 59 -2.42 9.28 3.20
N TYR A 60 -2.27 8.81 1.96
CA TYR A 60 -1.53 9.53 0.92
C TYR A 60 -2.20 10.85 0.55
N TYR A 61 -3.52 10.85 0.42
CA TYR A 61 -4.27 12.07 0.12
C TYR A 61 -4.12 13.09 1.25
N ALA A 62 -4.27 12.67 2.51
CA ALA A 62 -4.12 13.54 3.67
C ALA A 62 -2.71 14.14 3.75
N GLU A 63 -1.67 13.33 3.51
CA GLU A 63 -0.29 13.84 3.46
C GLU A 63 -0.09 14.82 2.29
N SER A 64 -0.72 14.57 1.14
CA SER A 64 -0.53 15.38 -0.07
C SER A 64 -0.93 16.85 0.08
N ILE A 65 -1.87 17.17 0.97
CA ILE A 65 -2.41 18.54 1.17
C ILE A 65 -1.32 19.52 1.58
N ASN A 66 -0.42 19.12 2.48
CA ASN A 66 0.62 19.99 3.04
C ASN A 66 2.02 19.37 2.97
N SER A 67 2.25 18.40 2.08
CA SER A 67 3.56 17.75 1.98
C SER A 67 4.57 18.71 1.34
N PRO A 68 5.67 19.06 2.04
CA PRO A 68 6.74 19.87 1.45
C PRO A 68 7.51 19.11 0.36
N LYS A 69 7.50 17.76 0.42
CA LYS A 69 8.15 16.90 -0.57
C LYS A 69 7.25 16.66 -1.77
N GLY A 70 5.98 16.36 -1.53
CA GLY A 70 5.00 16.04 -2.58
C GLY A 70 5.12 14.62 -3.14
N PHE A 71 4.01 14.13 -3.70
CA PHE A 71 3.91 12.82 -4.34
C PHE A 71 4.03 12.99 -5.85
N TYR A 72 5.22 12.77 -6.40
CA TYR A 72 5.45 12.89 -7.84
C TYR A 72 5.11 11.60 -8.57
N GLY A 73 4.22 11.71 -9.55
CA GLY A 73 3.84 10.64 -10.46
C GLY A 73 4.36 10.85 -11.88
N VAL A 74 4.72 9.77 -12.56
CA VAL A 74 5.11 9.76 -13.97
C VAL A 74 3.99 9.14 -14.80
N PRO A 75 3.54 9.77 -15.90
CA PRO A 75 2.51 9.21 -16.76
C PRO A 75 2.97 7.91 -17.40
N CYS A 76 2.03 6.99 -17.58
CA CYS A 76 2.21 5.73 -18.29
C CYS A 76 1.18 5.66 -19.42
N SER A 77 1.57 5.15 -20.58
CA SER A 77 0.66 4.97 -21.73
C SER A 77 -0.35 3.85 -21.50
N GLY A 78 -0.02 2.89 -20.63
CA GLY A 78 -0.88 1.75 -20.32
C GLY A 78 -0.43 0.92 -19.13
N LEU A 79 -1.21 -0.13 -18.84
CA LEU A 79 -0.94 -1.03 -17.73
C LEU A 79 0.32 -1.87 -17.92
N ASP A 80 0.72 -2.15 -19.17
CA ASP A 80 1.91 -2.94 -19.45
C ASP A 80 3.19 -2.15 -19.12
N GLU A 81 3.24 -0.86 -19.45
CA GLU A 81 4.31 0.03 -18.98
C GLU A 81 4.31 0.16 -17.46
N LEU A 82 3.14 0.29 -16.83
CA LEU A 82 3.03 0.36 -15.38
C LEU A 82 3.61 -0.90 -14.70
N LYS A 83 3.28 -2.10 -15.21
CA LYS A 83 3.81 -3.38 -14.72
C LYS A 83 5.30 -3.53 -14.96
N GLY A 84 5.76 -3.14 -16.16
CA GLY A 84 7.17 -3.11 -16.53
C GLY A 84 7.96 -1.98 -15.86
N LYS A 85 7.27 -1.10 -15.12
CA LYS A 85 7.81 0.12 -14.53
C LYS A 85 8.45 1.07 -15.56
N ASN A 86 8.09 0.98 -16.84
CA ASN A 86 8.71 1.73 -17.93
C ASN A 86 7.94 3.02 -18.28
N CYS A 87 7.42 3.72 -17.27
CA CYS A 87 6.64 4.94 -17.48
C CYS A 87 7.59 6.12 -17.76
N THR A 88 7.24 6.97 -18.73
CA THR A 88 8.07 8.09 -19.18
C THR A 88 7.25 9.36 -19.35
N GLY A 89 7.87 10.52 -19.14
CA GLY A 89 7.23 11.82 -19.32
C GLY A 89 7.46 12.79 -18.16
N GLY A 90 6.76 13.93 -18.21
CA GLY A 90 6.82 14.95 -17.17
C GLY A 90 6.20 14.47 -15.86
N LYS A 91 6.89 14.74 -14.75
CA LYS A 91 6.39 14.41 -13.41
C LYS A 91 5.29 15.40 -13.01
N ILE A 92 4.21 14.91 -12.43
CA ILE A 92 3.13 15.73 -11.89
C ILE A 92 2.87 15.38 -10.42
N LEU A 93 2.30 16.30 -9.66
CA LEU A 93 1.91 16.03 -8.27
C LEU A 93 0.59 15.26 -8.21
N MET A 94 0.52 14.29 -7.31
CA MET A 94 -0.68 13.56 -6.93
C MET A 94 -1.30 14.18 -5.66
N GLY A 95 -2.63 14.08 -5.56
CA GLY A 95 -3.38 14.46 -4.36
C GLY A 95 -4.05 15.81 -4.50
N ASP A 96 -4.07 16.61 -3.43
CA ASP A 96 -4.65 17.96 -3.45
C ASP A 96 -4.03 18.91 -4.51
N PRO A 97 -2.69 18.97 -4.71
CA PRO A 97 -2.08 19.88 -5.69
C PRO A 97 -2.10 19.35 -7.13
N VAL A 98 -2.89 18.31 -7.44
CA VAL A 98 -2.95 17.75 -8.80
C VAL A 98 -3.54 18.77 -9.79
N PRO A 99 -2.95 18.97 -10.97
CA PRO A 99 -3.54 19.79 -12.02
C PRO A 99 -4.93 19.27 -12.43
N ARG A 100 -5.89 20.17 -12.66
CA ARG A 100 -7.28 19.79 -12.99
C ARG A 100 -7.39 19.09 -14.35
N GLU A 101 -6.40 19.34 -15.21
CA GLU A 101 -6.24 18.81 -16.56
C GLU A 101 -5.57 17.43 -16.57
N ALA A 102 -5.01 16.97 -15.45
CA ALA A 102 -4.34 15.68 -15.38
C ALA A 102 -5.32 14.53 -15.67
N ARG A 103 -4.99 13.70 -16.67
CA ARG A 103 -5.79 12.54 -17.09
C ARG A 103 -4.86 11.38 -17.44
N GLY A 104 -5.34 10.15 -17.26
CA GLY A 104 -4.59 8.94 -17.58
C GLY A 104 -4.06 8.19 -16.36
N ILE A 105 -3.07 7.33 -16.60
CA ILE A 105 -2.47 6.45 -15.58
C ILE A 105 -1.13 7.04 -15.19
N PHE A 106 -0.87 7.12 -13.88
CA PHE A 106 0.39 7.62 -13.34
C PHE A 106 0.99 6.61 -12.37
N PHE A 107 2.28 6.36 -12.50
CA PHE A 107 3.06 5.61 -11.52
C PHE A 107 3.58 6.57 -10.45
N VAL A 108 3.24 6.31 -9.19
CA VAL A 108 3.72 7.08 -8.02
C VAL A 108 4.46 6.14 -7.09
N LYS A 109 5.68 6.51 -6.72
CA LYS A 109 6.47 5.77 -5.72
C LYS A 109 6.24 6.38 -4.33
N THR A 110 5.99 5.54 -3.34
CA THR A 110 5.77 5.95 -1.95
C THR A 110 6.71 5.20 -1.01
N ALA A 111 7.00 5.78 0.16
CA ALA A 111 7.67 5.05 1.23
C ALA A 111 6.79 3.91 1.79
N ASN A 112 7.40 3.04 2.59
CA ASN A 112 6.72 1.97 3.31
C ASN A 112 6.24 2.37 4.72
N LYS A 113 6.49 3.62 5.15
CA LYS A 113 6.18 4.16 6.48
C LYS A 113 5.68 5.61 6.35
N PRO A 114 4.97 6.14 7.37
CA PRO A 114 4.48 7.53 7.38
C PRO A 114 5.58 8.54 7.06
N SER A 115 5.21 9.66 6.43
CA SER A 115 6.08 10.43 5.54
C SER A 115 6.31 9.67 4.23
N TYR A 116 5.20 9.35 3.57
CA TYR A 116 5.14 8.54 2.36
C TYR A 116 5.66 9.28 1.12
N ALA A 117 5.57 10.61 1.11
CA ALA A 117 6.07 11.44 0.02
C ALA A 117 7.60 11.39 -0.02
N LEU A 118 8.15 10.92 -1.14
CA LEU A 118 9.58 10.85 -1.35
C LEU A 118 10.15 12.13 -1.97
N GLY A 119 9.32 12.88 -2.70
CA GLY A 119 9.77 14.05 -3.48
C GLY A 119 10.12 13.70 -4.92
N ILE A 120 10.70 14.66 -5.65
CA ILE A 120 10.87 14.59 -7.11
C ILE A 120 11.99 13.64 -7.53
N ASP A 121 13.04 13.51 -6.72
CA ASP A 121 14.25 12.77 -7.10
C ASP A 121 14.08 11.25 -6.99
N ASP A 122 13.14 10.79 -6.16
CA ASP A 122 12.98 9.38 -5.81
C ASP A 122 12.00 8.60 -6.69
N VAL A 123 11.42 9.22 -7.72
CA VAL A 123 10.41 8.56 -8.56
C VAL A 123 11.01 7.38 -9.34
N TRP A 124 12.31 7.44 -9.66
CA TRP A 124 13.06 6.39 -10.36
C TRP A 124 14.42 6.15 -9.72
N SER A 125 14.45 5.81 -8.44
CA SER A 125 15.66 5.26 -7.81
C SER A 125 15.75 3.76 -8.13
N ASN A 126 16.72 3.41 -9.00
CA ASN A 126 17.24 2.05 -9.20
C ASN A 126 18.14 1.68 -8.02
#